data_AF-A0A9D6XBD0-F1
#
_entry.id   AF-A0A9D6XBD0-F1
#
_cell.length_a   1.000
_cell.length_b   1.000
_cell.length_c   1.000
_cell.angle_alpha   90.00
_cell.angle_beta   90.00
_cell.angle_gamma   90.00
#
_symmetry.space_group_name_H-M   'P 1'
#
loop_
_entity.id
_entity.type
_entity.pdbx_description
1 polymer ?
#
loop_
_entity_poly.entity_id
_entity_poly.type
_entity_poly.pdbx_seq_one_letter_code
_entity_poly.pdbx_strand_id
1 'polypeptide(L)'
;MRMGMGPGSQAGRGPHWGADFTPGWGMMTAKERDEHRARMQSAKTYDECKAMQQQHHELMAARAKERGVTAPLPQPRRDACAGLKP
;
A
#
# COMPACT_ATOMS: atom_id res chain seq x y z
N MET A 1 -18.05 -23.20 -2.37
CA MET A 1 -16.58 -23.07 -2.38
C MET A 1 -16.15 -22.26 -1.17
N ARG A 2 -14.92 -22.46 -0.71
CA ARG A 2 -14.48 -22.29 0.69
C ARG A 2 -14.23 -20.82 1.04
N MET A 3 -14.61 -20.46 2.27
CA MET A 3 -14.39 -19.17 2.93
C MET A 3 -12.98 -18.61 2.71
N GLY A 4 -12.92 -17.32 2.42
CA GLY A 4 -11.71 -16.50 2.41
C GLY A 4 -12.05 -15.02 2.43
N MET A 5 -13.08 -14.63 3.19
CA MET A 5 -13.33 -13.24 3.55
C MET A 5 -12.18 -12.83 4.49
N GLY A 6 -11.05 -12.43 3.90
CA GLY A 6 -10.00 -11.73 4.65
C GLY A 6 -10.64 -10.54 5.36
N PRO A 7 -10.21 -10.20 6.59
CA PRO A 7 -10.91 -9.24 7.43
C PRO A 7 -11.20 -8.00 6.61
N GLY A 8 -12.49 -7.83 6.29
CA GLY A 8 -12.99 -6.67 5.61
C GLY A 8 -12.44 -5.49 6.35
N SER A 9 -11.80 -4.62 5.58
CA SER A 9 -11.50 -3.23 5.89
C SER A 9 -12.54 -2.75 6.91
N GLN A 10 -12.16 -2.78 8.18
CA GLN A 10 -12.96 -2.11 9.19
C GLN A 10 -13.08 -0.70 8.66
N ALA A 11 -14.32 -0.21 8.56
CA ALA A 11 -14.61 1.21 8.37
C ALA A 11 -14.14 1.96 9.63
N GLY A 12 -12.85 1.87 9.90
CA GLY A 12 -12.14 2.36 11.06
C GLY A 12 -11.19 3.44 10.60
N ARG A 13 -11.11 4.51 11.40
CA ARG A 13 -10.18 5.61 11.20
C ARG A 13 -8.76 5.04 11.14
N GLY A 14 -8.12 5.07 9.98
CA GLY A 14 -6.82 4.45 9.78
C GLY A 14 -6.40 4.39 8.31
N PRO A 15 -5.13 4.07 8.06
CA PRO A 15 -4.61 3.94 6.71
C PRO A 15 -5.11 2.65 6.05
N HIS A 16 -5.32 2.70 4.73
CA HIS A 16 -5.74 1.60 3.88
C HIS A 16 -4.56 1.05 3.08
N TRP A 17 -4.64 -0.23 2.70
CA TRP A 17 -3.63 -0.90 1.87
C TRP A 17 -4.32 -1.87 0.91
N GLY A 18 -3.62 -2.24 -0.17
CA GLY A 18 -4.11 -3.20 -1.15
C GLY A 18 -3.92 -2.71 -2.59
N ALA A 19 -4.40 -3.49 -3.56
CA ALA A 19 -4.21 -3.18 -4.98
C ALA A 19 -4.71 -1.79 -5.40
N ASP A 20 -5.76 -1.29 -4.76
CA ASP A 20 -6.32 0.04 -5.05
C ASP A 20 -5.55 1.21 -4.39
N PHE A 21 -4.80 0.94 -3.32
CA PHE A 21 -4.15 1.97 -2.49
C PHE A 21 -2.62 1.96 -2.63
N THR A 22 -2.06 0.84 -3.07
CA THR A 22 -0.63 0.55 -3.04
C THR A 22 -0.12 0.28 -4.47
N PRO A 23 0.55 1.26 -5.11
CA PRO A 23 1.17 1.08 -6.42
C PRO A 23 2.16 -0.07 -6.43
N GLY A 24 2.05 -0.97 -7.41
CA GLY A 24 2.95 -2.14 -7.51
C GLY A 24 2.55 -3.33 -6.63
N TRP A 25 1.37 -3.32 -5.99
CA TRP A 25 0.87 -4.44 -5.17
C TRP A 25 0.98 -5.82 -5.83
N GLY A 26 0.73 -5.90 -7.15
CA GLY A 26 0.84 -7.12 -7.94
C GLY A 26 2.27 -7.67 -8.07
N MET A 27 3.29 -6.83 -7.89
CA MET A 27 4.71 -7.20 -7.95
C MET A 27 5.30 -7.57 -6.58
N MET A 28 4.55 -7.33 -5.50
CA MET A 28 4.95 -7.67 -4.13
C MET A 28 4.66 -9.14 -3.82
N THR A 29 5.55 -9.74 -3.05
CA THR A 29 5.36 -11.04 -2.41
C THR A 29 4.42 -10.93 -1.21
N ALA A 30 3.92 -12.07 -0.71
CA ALA A 30 3.09 -12.09 0.49
C ALA A 30 3.78 -11.46 1.71
N LYS A 31 5.06 -11.78 1.92
CA LYS A 31 5.88 -11.24 3.01
C LYS A 31 5.95 -9.70 2.96
N GLU A 32 6.21 -9.15 1.78
CA GLU A 32 6.32 -7.69 1.61
C GLU A 32 4.99 -6.98 1.81
N ARG A 33 3.88 -7.65 1.46
CA ARG A 33 2.53 -7.12 1.72
C ARG A 33 2.25 -7.07 3.22
N ASP A 34 2.67 -8.09 3.97
CA ASP A 34 2.54 -8.11 5.42
C ASP A 34 3.42 -7.05 6.10
N GLU A 35 4.67 -6.89 5.66
CA GLU A 35 5.57 -5.84 6.14
C GLU A 35 5.01 -4.44 5.84
N HIS A 36 4.49 -4.23 4.62
CA HIS A 36 3.84 -2.97 4.25
C HIS A 36 2.61 -2.71 5.12
N ARG A 37 1.77 -3.72 5.36
CA ARG A 37 0.62 -3.59 6.25
C ARG A 37 1.05 -3.20 7.66
N ALA A 38 2.02 -3.91 8.24
CA ALA A 38 2.51 -3.62 9.59
C ALA A 38 3.08 -2.20 9.69
N ARG A 39 3.78 -1.75 8.65
CA ARG A 39 4.34 -0.40 8.57
C ARG A 39 3.23 0.66 8.46
N MET A 40 2.27 0.49 7.56
CA MET A 40 1.16 1.44 7.44
C MET A 40 0.32 1.50 8.71
N GLN A 41 0.10 0.36 9.38
CA GLN A 41 -0.62 0.31 10.65
C GLN A 41 0.10 1.06 11.79
N SER A 42 1.42 1.26 11.70
CA SER A 42 2.15 2.03 12.72
C SER A 42 2.04 3.55 12.52
N ALA A 43 1.65 4.01 11.33
CA ALA A 43 1.38 5.42 11.08
C ALA A 43 0.13 5.88 11.83
N LYS A 44 0.27 6.90 12.67
CA LYS A 44 -0.83 7.48 13.44
C LYS A 44 -1.34 8.79 12.84
N THR A 45 -0.53 9.41 12.00
CA THR A 45 -0.82 10.71 11.37
C THR A 45 -0.86 10.61 9.86
N TYR A 46 -1.56 11.56 9.23
CA TYR A 46 -1.60 11.67 7.77
C TYR A 46 -0.19 11.79 7.16
N ASP A 47 0.66 12.62 7.75
CA ASP A 47 2.01 12.88 7.22
C ASP A 47 2.93 11.66 7.32
N GLU A 48 2.88 10.92 8.44
CA GLU A 48 3.61 9.65 8.58
C GLU A 48 3.16 8.64 7.51
N CYS A 49 1.84 8.53 7.31
CA CYS A 49 1.28 7.65 6.31
C CYS A 49 1.73 8.04 4.88
N LYS A 50 1.74 9.34 4.57
CA LYS A 50 2.20 9.85 3.28
C LYS A 50 3.68 9.60 3.05
N ALA A 51 4.52 9.79 4.07
CA ALA A 51 5.94 9.46 4.00
C ALA A 51 6.15 7.97 3.72
N MET A 52 5.41 7.08 4.39
CA MET A 52 5.48 5.63 4.15
C MET A 52 4.97 5.24 2.77
N GLN A 53 3.90 5.86 2.28
CA GLN A 53 3.38 5.66 0.93
C GLN A 53 4.42 6.06 -0.13
N GLN A 54 5.07 7.20 0.05
CA GLN A 54 6.10 7.69 -0.87
C GLN A 54 7.31 6.75 -0.92
N GLN A 55 7.81 6.34 0.25
CA GLN A 55 8.92 5.38 0.34
C GLN A 55 8.57 4.04 -0.31
N HIS A 56 7.33 3.58 -0.14
CA HIS A 56 6.87 2.36 -0.79
C HIS A 56 6.83 2.51 -2.32
N HIS A 57 6.33 3.64 -2.82
CA HIS A 57 6.28 3.93 -4.24
C HIS A 57 7.68 3.92 -4.87
N GLU A 58 8.67 4.52 -4.21
CA GLU A 58 10.07 4.53 -4.67
C GLU A 58 10.67 3.12 -4.71
N LEU A 59 10.46 2.32 -3.67
CA LEU A 59 10.89 0.93 -3.62
C LEU A 59 10.29 0.11 -4.78
N MET A 60 8.99 0.29 -5.05
CA MET A 60 8.32 -0.40 -6.15
C MET A 60 8.75 0.13 -7.52
N ALA A 61 9.05 1.41 -7.65
CA ALA A 61 9.59 1.97 -8.88
C ALA A 61 11.00 1.43 -9.19
N ALA A 62 11.86 1.30 -8.18
CA ALA A 62 13.18 0.67 -8.34
C ALA A 62 13.04 -0.80 -8.78
N ARG A 63 12.18 -1.56 -8.11
CA ARG A 63 11.89 -2.95 -8.49
C ARG A 63 11.31 -3.09 -9.89
N ALA A 64 10.40 -2.19 -10.28
CA ALA A 64 9.82 -2.19 -11.62
C ALA A 64 10.93 -2.07 -12.67
N LYS A 65 11.88 -1.16 -12.47
CA LYS A 65 13.05 -1.00 -13.34
C LYS A 65 13.92 -2.27 -13.39
N GLU A 66 14.22 -2.87 -12.24
CA GLU A 66 14.98 -4.13 -12.17
C GLU A 66 14.31 -5.28 -12.93
N ARG A 67 12.97 -5.31 -12.95
CA ARG A 67 12.18 -6.31 -13.67
C ARG A 67 11.97 -5.98 -15.16
N GLY A 68 12.59 -4.91 -15.67
CA GLY A 68 12.45 -4.47 -17.06
C GLY A 68 11.11 -3.78 -17.36
N VAL A 69 10.35 -3.37 -16.35
CA VAL A 69 9.16 -2.54 -16.54
C VAL A 69 9.61 -1.12 -16.83
N THR A 70 9.51 -0.72 -18.10
CA THR A 70 9.89 0.62 -18.59
C THR A 70 8.78 1.65 -18.38
N ALA A 71 7.55 1.20 -18.11
CA ALA A 71 6.43 2.07 -17.80
C ALA A 71 6.56 2.65 -16.39
N PRO A 72 6.19 3.94 -16.17
CA PRO A 72 6.07 4.51 -14.84
C PRO A 72 5.12 3.67 -13.97
N LEU A 73 5.47 3.53 -12.69
CA LEU A 73 4.58 2.87 -11.73
C LEU A 73 3.24 3.64 -11.70
N PRO A 74 2.09 2.95 -11.83
CA PRO A 74 0.81 3.63 -11.86
C PRO A 74 0.52 4.33 -10.53
N GLN A 75 -0.12 5.49 -10.60
CA GLN A 75 -0.56 6.21 -9.41
C GLN A 75 -1.59 5.39 -8.61
N PRO A 76 -1.63 5.53 -7.27
CA PRO A 76 -2.63 4.85 -6.46
C PRO A 76 -4.04 5.27 -6.89
N ARG A 77 -4.95 4.30 -7.03
CA ARG A 77 -6.35 4.55 -7.44
C ARG A 77 -7.12 5.29 -6.35
N ARG A 78 -6.75 5.07 -5.09
CA ARG A 78 -7.34 5.68 -3.90
C ARG A 78 -6.25 6.13 -2.93
N ASP A 79 -6.54 7.17 -2.17
CA ASP A 79 -5.62 7.67 -1.14
C ASP A 79 -5.61 6.71 0.07
N ALA A 80 -4.49 6.00 0.25
CA ALA A 80 -4.23 5.11 1.38
C ALA A 80 -4.38 5.83 2.72
N CYS A 81 -4.06 7.12 2.79
CA CYS A 81 -4.02 7.89 4.03
C CYS A 81 -5.31 8.65 4.29
N ALA A 82 -6.34 8.49 3.45
CA ALA A 82 -7.59 9.25 3.56
C ALA A 82 -8.27 9.10 4.93
N GLY A 83 -8.20 7.91 5.54
CA GLY A 83 -8.78 7.65 6.86
C GLY A 83 -8.03 8.28 8.05
N LEU A 84 -6.87 8.91 7.80
CA LEU A 84 -6.06 9.63 8.79
C LEU A 84 -6.11 11.15 8.64
N LYS A 85 -6.90 11.66 7.69
CA LYS A 85 -7.12 13.11 7.56
C LYS A 85 -7.84 13.64 8.82
N PRO A 86 -7.40 14.79 9.36
CA PRO A 86 -8.05 15.42 10.51
C PRO A 86 -9.49 15.86 10.19
#